data_AF-A0A6M0Q7H9-F1
#
_entry.id   AF-A0A6M0Q7H9-F1
#
_cell.length_a   1.000
_cell.length_b   1.000
_cell.length_c   1.000
_cell.angle_alpha   90.00
_cell.angle_beta   90.00
_cell.angle_gamma   90.00
#
_symmetry.space_group_name_H-M   'P 1'
#
loop_
_entity.id
_entity.type
_entity.pdbx_description
1 polymer ?
#
loop_
_entity_poly.entity_id
_entity_poly.type
_entity_poly.pdbx_seq_one_letter_code
_entity_poly.pdbx_strand_id
1 'polypeptide(L)'
;MESYLKQSLEEWKEEIVQYLNEVNEEYEKVKRELHIYSFKYGITNQVIQSTSNEEITKVIKQSYHKPFEERYTQLKEEIKDLEEQRKVFQMFVDKIEKVSLREEIKTINY
;
A
#
# COMPACT_ATOMS: atom_id res chain seq x y z
N MET A 1 17.87 -3.62 -34.58
CA MET A 1 17.81 -4.37 -33.31
C MET A 1 17.77 -3.43 -32.11
N GLU A 2 18.61 -2.38 -32.06
CA GLU A 2 18.63 -1.41 -30.95
C GLU A 2 17.31 -0.63 -30.75
N SER A 3 16.62 -0.22 -31.83
CA SER A 3 15.32 0.47 -31.69
C SER A 3 14.22 -0.44 -31.12
N TYR A 4 14.26 -1.74 -31.46
CA TYR A 4 13.31 -2.72 -30.91
C TYR A 4 13.56 -2.96 -29.42
N LEU A 5 14.83 -3.10 -29.02
CA LEU A 5 15.18 -3.26 -27.60
C LEU A 5 14.77 -2.04 -26.77
N LYS A 6 15.02 -0.83 -27.27
CA LYS A 6 14.61 0.41 -26.61
C LYS A 6 13.09 0.49 -26.47
N GLN A 7 12.37 0.21 -27.54
CA GLN A 7 10.91 0.22 -27.54
C GLN A 7 10.34 -0.82 -26.55
N SER A 8 10.86 -2.05 -26.54
CA SER A 8 10.42 -3.07 -25.59
C SER A 8 10.71 -2.73 -24.13
N LEU A 9 11.83 -2.05 -23.84
CA LEU A 9 12.13 -1.59 -22.49
C LEU A 9 11.18 -0.47 -22.05
N GLU A 10 10.77 0.42 -22.96
CA GLU A 10 9.81 1.48 -22.66
C GLU A 10 8.41 0.91 -22.44
N GLU A 11 7.93 0.04 -23.34
CA GLU A 11 6.64 -0.65 -23.18
C GLU A 11 6.56 -1.40 -21.84
N TRP A 12 7.63 -2.14 -21.51
CA TRP A 12 7.68 -2.85 -20.23
C TRP A 12 7.72 -1.91 -19.02
N LYS A 13 8.40 -0.76 -19.14
CA LYS A 13 8.41 0.27 -18.09
C LYS A 13 7.01 0.84 -17.89
N GLU A 14 6.30 1.17 -18.96
CA GLU A 14 4.94 1.72 -18.91
C GLU A 14 3.98 0.76 -18.20
N GLU A 15 4.04 -0.54 -18.53
CA GLU A 15 3.25 -1.57 -17.86
C GLU A 15 3.54 -1.63 -16.34
N ILE A 16 4.82 -1.65 -15.95
CA ILE A 16 5.20 -1.70 -14.54
C ILE A 16 4.79 -0.41 -13.81
N VAL A 17 4.92 0.76 -14.45
CA VAL A 17 4.47 2.03 -13.88
C VAL A 17 2.96 2.03 -13.66
N GLN A 18 2.19 1.45 -14.58
CA GLN A 18 0.75 1.29 -14.39
C GLN A 18 0.45 0.44 -13.15
N TYR A 19 1.08 -0.73 -13.00
CA TYR A 19 0.91 -1.56 -11.80
C TYR A 19 1.33 -0.84 -10.52
N LEU A 20 2.44 -0.11 -10.54
CA LEU A 20 2.89 0.69 -9.40
C LEU A 20 1.85 1.75 -9.00
N ASN A 21 1.22 2.40 -9.97
CA ASN A 21 0.17 3.38 -9.72
C ASN A 21 -1.07 2.74 -9.09
N GLU A 22 -1.51 1.59 -9.60
CA GLU A 22 -2.63 0.82 -9.01
C GLU A 22 -2.33 0.44 -7.54
N VAL A 23 -1.12 -0.04 -7.26
CA VAL A 23 -0.69 -0.36 -5.88
C VAL A 23 -0.62 0.92 -5.01
N ASN A 24 -0.15 2.04 -5.55
CA ASN A 24 -0.13 3.32 -4.83
C ASN A 24 -1.54 3.80 -4.46
N GLU A 25 -2.51 3.67 -5.36
CA GLU A 25 -3.89 4.04 -5.12
C GLU A 25 -4.53 3.19 -4.02
N GLU A 26 -4.35 1.87 -4.08
CA GLU A 26 -4.86 0.96 -3.04
C GLU A 26 -4.15 1.21 -1.70
N TYR A 27 -2.84 1.44 -1.70
CA TYR A 27 -2.10 1.84 -0.49
C TYR A 27 -2.71 3.06 0.18
N GLU A 28 -3.00 4.13 -0.57
CA GLU A 28 -3.59 5.33 0.01
C GLU A 28 -5.03 5.10 0.47
N LYS A 29 -5.79 4.21 -0.18
CA LYS A 29 -7.11 3.80 0.28
C LYS A 29 -7.05 3.03 1.61
N VAL A 30 -6.21 2.00 1.71
CA VAL A 30 -6.00 1.20 2.92
C VAL A 30 -5.46 2.08 4.06
N LYS A 31 -4.53 2.99 3.79
CA LYS A 31 -4.00 3.94 4.77
C LYS A 31 -5.08 4.86 5.35
N ARG A 32 -5.97 5.40 4.50
CA ARG A 32 -7.12 6.19 4.98
C ARG A 32 -8.07 5.33 5.83
N GLU A 33 -8.36 4.11 5.39
CA GLU A 33 -9.22 3.20 6.14
C GLU A 33 -8.61 2.83 7.50
N LEU A 34 -7.30 2.53 7.53
CA LEU A 34 -6.55 2.23 8.74
C LEU A 34 -6.63 3.39 9.75
N HIS A 35 -6.51 4.63 9.27
CA HIS A 35 -6.66 5.81 10.11
C HIS A 35 -8.07 5.91 10.71
N ILE A 36 -9.11 5.67 9.92
CA ILE A 36 -10.50 5.66 10.40
C ILE A 36 -10.71 4.59 11.45
N TYR A 37 -10.23 3.36 11.23
CA TYR A 37 -10.39 2.26 12.18
C TYR A 37 -9.56 2.46 13.45
N SER A 38 -8.40 3.12 13.36
CA SER A 38 -7.64 3.57 14.54
C SER A 38 -8.50 4.47 15.44
N PHE A 39 -9.23 5.43 14.86
CA PHE A 39 -10.12 6.29 15.65
C PHE A 39 -11.33 5.53 16.19
N LYS A 40 -11.99 4.70 15.37
CA LYS A 40 -13.14 3.89 15.81
C LYS A 40 -12.76 2.99 17.00
N TYR A 41 -11.62 2.33 16.93
CA TYR A 41 -11.10 1.51 18.01
C TYR A 41 -10.77 2.36 19.26
N GLY A 42 -10.12 3.52 19.09
CA GLY A 42 -9.84 4.45 20.18
C GLY A 42 -11.09 4.97 20.90
N ILE A 43 -12.11 5.40 20.14
CA ILE A 43 -13.38 5.88 20.70
C ILE A 43 -14.08 4.77 21.48
N THR A 44 -14.20 3.57 20.91
CA THR A 44 -14.85 2.46 21.63
C THR A 44 -14.12 2.10 22.92
N ASN A 45 -12.78 2.20 22.95
CA ASN A 45 -12.01 2.01 24.17
C ASN A 45 -12.33 3.07 25.23
N GLN A 46 -12.42 4.34 24.84
CA GLN A 46 -12.80 5.44 25.75
C GLN A 46 -14.23 5.27 26.30
N VAL A 47 -15.18 4.86 25.44
CA VAL A 47 -16.57 4.61 25.85
C VAL A 47 -16.64 3.45 26.83
N ILE A 48 -15.92 2.36 26.59
CA ILE A 48 -15.82 1.23 27.51
C ILE A 48 -15.29 1.67 28.88
N GLN A 49 -14.26 2.52 28.92
CA GLN A 49 -13.63 2.98 30.16
C GLN A 49 -14.51 3.95 30.97
N SER A 50 -15.37 4.72 30.29
CA SER A 50 -16.25 5.72 30.90
C SER A 50 -17.65 5.18 31.23
N THR A 51 -17.98 3.96 30.80
CA THR A 51 -19.28 3.33 31.06
C THR A 51 -19.24 2.46 32.32
N SER A 52 -20.05 2.80 33.32
CA SER A 52 -20.17 2.03 34.57
C SER A 52 -21.09 0.81 34.47
N ASN A 53 -21.96 0.76 33.45
CA ASN A 53 -22.87 -0.36 33.24
C ASN A 53 -22.17 -1.50 32.48
N GLU A 54 -21.95 -2.62 33.17
CA GLU A 54 -21.23 -3.78 32.62
C GLU A 54 -21.91 -4.42 31.40
N GLU A 55 -23.25 -4.43 31.35
CA GLU A 55 -23.98 -5.02 30.22
C GLU A 55 -23.83 -4.14 28.97
N ILE A 56 -23.92 -2.82 29.11
CA ILE A 56 -23.63 -1.88 28.02
C ILE A 56 -22.18 -2.05 27.56
N THR A 57 -21.23 -2.15 28.49
CA THR A 57 -19.82 -2.39 28.17
C THR A 57 -19.62 -3.69 27.39
N LYS A 58 -20.32 -4.77 27.77
CA LYS A 58 -20.25 -6.06 27.07
C LYS A 58 -20.78 -5.95 25.64
N VAL A 59 -21.92 -5.30 25.44
CA VAL A 59 -22.50 -5.06 24.11
C VAL A 59 -21.54 -4.24 23.25
N ILE A 60 -20.97 -3.15 23.77
CA ILE A 60 -20.03 -2.31 23.02
C ILE A 60 -18.76 -3.08 22.64
N LYS A 61 -18.24 -3.91 23.55
CA LYS A 61 -17.09 -4.76 23.29
C LYS A 61 -17.32 -5.72 22.13
N GLN A 62 -18.47 -6.40 22.13
CA GLN A 62 -18.81 -7.43 21.15
C GLN A 62 -19.21 -6.83 19.80
N SER A 63 -20.04 -5.80 19.79
CA SER A 63 -20.62 -5.25 18.56
C SER A 63 -19.71 -4.29 17.82
N TYR A 64 -18.77 -3.65 18.53
CA TYR A 64 -17.96 -2.57 17.95
C TYR A 64 -16.46 -2.72 18.23
N HIS A 65 -16.05 -2.79 19.49
CA HIS A 65 -14.63 -2.71 19.85
C HIS A 65 -13.80 -3.84 19.23
N LYS A 66 -14.22 -5.10 19.40
CA LYS A 66 -13.52 -6.26 18.82
C LYS A 66 -13.52 -6.22 17.28
N PRO A 67 -14.66 -6.04 16.58
CA PRO A 67 -14.64 -5.90 15.12
C PRO A 67 -13.73 -4.78 14.62
N PHE A 68 -13.70 -3.64 15.33
CA PHE A 68 -12.81 -2.53 14.95
C PHE A 68 -11.34 -2.85 15.17
N GLU A 69 -11.00 -3.55 16.26
CA GLU A 69 -9.65 -4.05 16.52
C GLU A 69 -9.17 -5.04 15.47
N GLU A 70 -10.02 -6.01 15.14
CA GLU A 70 -9.74 -7.04 14.14
C GLU A 70 -9.49 -6.40 12.77
N ARG A 71 -10.40 -5.51 12.33
CA ARG A 71 -10.23 -4.80 11.05
C ARG A 71 -9.02 -3.88 11.05
N TYR A 72 -8.77 -3.16 12.14
CA TYR A 72 -7.56 -2.33 12.29
C TYR A 72 -6.28 -3.17 12.18
N THR A 73 -6.26 -4.36 12.77
CA THR A 73 -5.12 -5.28 12.71
C THR A 73 -4.93 -5.85 11.31
N GLN A 74 -6.01 -6.22 10.62
CA GLN A 74 -5.95 -6.67 9.22
C GLN A 74 -5.38 -5.58 8.30
N LEU A 75 -5.87 -4.35 8.43
CA LEU A 75 -5.41 -3.21 7.65
C LEU A 75 -3.92 -2.89 7.88
N LYS A 76 -3.37 -3.21 9.08
CA LYS A 76 -1.94 -3.08 9.36
C LYS A 76 -1.08 -4.10 8.64
N GLU A 77 -1.60 -5.30 8.37
CA GLU A 77 -0.87 -6.29 7.59
C GLU A 77 -0.98 -5.93 6.10
N GLU A 78 -2.18 -5.61 5.63
CA GLU A 78 -2.43 -5.20 4.25
C GLU A 78 -1.57 -3.99 3.82
N ILE A 79 -1.43 -2.98 4.68
CA ILE A 79 -0.59 -1.83 4.37
C ILE A 79 0.90 -2.19 4.25
N LYS A 80 1.40 -3.15 5.03
CA LYS A 80 2.80 -3.61 4.94
C LYS A 80 3.05 -4.36 3.64
N ASP A 81 2.10 -5.22 3.26
CA ASP A 81 2.20 -5.97 2.01
C ASP A 81 2.21 -5.02 0.80
N LEU A 82 1.35 -3.99 0.83
CA LEU A 82 1.34 -2.94 -0.20
C LEU A 82 2.64 -2.12 -0.20
N GLU A 83 3.22 -1.79 0.96
CA GLU A 83 4.54 -1.13 1.01
C GLU A 83 5.63 -1.95 0.36
N GLU A 84 5.64 -3.26 0.56
CA GLU A 84 6.62 -4.13 -0.05
C GLU A 84 6.42 -4.24 -1.56
N GLN A 85 5.17 -4.38 -2.01
CA GLN A 85 4.84 -4.35 -3.44
C GLN A 85 5.32 -3.05 -4.10
N ARG A 86 5.06 -1.90 -3.48
CA ARG A 86 5.50 -0.58 -3.98
C ARG A 86 7.02 -0.52 -4.14
N LYS A 87 7.78 -1.01 -3.15
CA LYS A 87 9.24 -1.06 -3.24
C LYS A 87 9.69 -1.94 -4.40
N VAL A 88 9.12 -3.12 -4.55
CA VAL A 88 9.48 -4.07 -5.61
C VAL A 88 9.22 -3.47 -6.99
N PHE A 89 8.03 -2.91 -7.23
CA PHE A 89 7.71 -2.29 -8.50
C PHE A 89 8.58 -1.05 -8.78
N GLN A 90 8.83 -0.20 -7.79
CA GLN A 90 9.75 0.92 -7.93
C GLN A 90 11.17 0.45 -8.29
N MET A 91 11.66 -0.62 -7.64
CA MET A 91 12.97 -1.20 -7.96
C MET A 91 13.05 -1.69 -9.40
N PHE A 92 11.96 -2.26 -9.95
CA PHE A 92 11.91 -2.65 -11.36
C PHE A 92 11.96 -1.44 -12.29
N VAL A 93 11.17 -0.39 -12.04
CA VAL A 93 11.22 0.86 -12.81
C VAL A 93 12.64 1.44 -12.82
N ASP A 94 13.25 1.59 -11.65
CA ASP A 94 14.62 2.11 -11.50
C ASP A 94 15.64 1.24 -12.27
N LYS A 95 15.43 -0.08 -12.28
CA LYS A 95 16.32 -1.00 -12.97
C LYS A 95 16.21 -0.84 -14.49
N ILE A 96 15.00 -0.71 -15.02
CA ILE A 96 14.76 -0.49 -16.45
C ILE A 96 15.39 0.84 -16.87
N GLU A 97 15.15 1.92 -16.13
CA GLU A 97 15.75 3.23 -16.42
C GLU A 97 17.29 3.18 -16.44
N LYS A 98 17.91 2.51 -15.47
CA LYS A 98 19.36 2.33 -15.43
C LYS A 98 19.89 1.53 -16.63
N VAL A 99 19.15 0.54 -17.12
CA VAL A 99 19.54 -0.24 -18.30
C VAL A 99 19.40 0.62 -19.56
N SER A 100 18.28 1.31 -19.72
CA SER A 100 18.04 2.21 -20.86
C SER A 100 19.12 3.28 -20.98
N LEU A 101 19.51 3.93 -19.87
CA LEU A 101 20.59 4.93 -19.86
C LEU A 101 21.95 4.34 -20.25
N ARG A 102 22.25 3.10 -19.83
CA ARG A 102 23.52 2.44 -20.21
C ARG A 102 23.57 2.10 -21.69
N GLU A 103 22.45 1.69 -22.28
CA GLU A 103 22.37 1.41 -23.71
C GLU A 103 22.47 2.71 -24.54
N GLU A 104 21.90 3.83 -24.07
CA GLU A 104 22.08 5.15 -24.69
C GLU A 104 23.54 5.64 -24.65
N ILE A 105 24.24 5.46 -23.53
CA ILE A 105 25.67 5.84 -23.43
C ILE A 105 26.55 5.00 -24.36
N LYS A 106 26.25 3.71 -24.53
CA LYS A 106 26.98 2.87 -25.49
C LYS A 106 26.78 3.37 -26.92
N THR A 107 25.56 3.76 -27.30
CA THR A 107 25.27 4.24 -28.66
C THR A 107 25.91 5.59 -29.00
N ILE A 108 26.17 6.46 -28.02
CA ILE A 108 26.86 7.75 -28.25
C ILE A 108 28.38 7.59 -28.45
N ASN A 109 28.97 6.51 -27.90
CA ASN A 109 30.41 6.26 -27.94
C ASN A 109 30.86 5.39 -29.14
N TYR A 110 29.95 5.01 -30.03
CA TYR A 110 30.22 4.33 -31.31
C TYR A 110 29.89 5.25 -32.49
#